data_AF-A0A8S9C0R5-F1
#
_entry.id   AF-A0A8S9C0R5-F1
#
_cell.length_a   1.000
_cell.length_b   1.000
_cell.length_c   1.000
_cell.angle_alpha   90.00
_cell.angle_beta   90.00
_cell.angle_gamma   90.00
#
_symmetry.space_group_name_H-M   'P 1'
#
loop_
_entity.id
_entity.type
_entity.pdbx_description
1 polymer ?
#
loop_
_entity_poly.entity_id
_entity_poly.type
_entity_poly.pdbx_seq_one_letter_code
_entity_poly.pdbx_strand_id
1 'polypeptide(L)'
;MFHSLFPSPENSPLPPPPRWIQGALILLCCASILLPAGIIRLSAGAPILGVYFYMLFWTAEQSRDAYLLGVACTILVYRWIDLVVIHRPERDFWKVDVDESGKKLEMKAPSSRSGKFKWFFNLWNTQRGVGWNIQPDCIPQALPPTHPPSPFLKTTLRQALRAYLFFDLTSNILKHTSSLFPHPIPIFNLPFPVQVCLAWITAFKLYHNIKFLYSLGACFTVLTGIYTPHDWPPIFGSFRRDAWS
;
A
#
# COMPACT_ATOMS: atom_id res chain seq x y z
N MET A 1 -37.94 -0.81 -12.24
CA MET A 1 -37.42 0.37 -11.51
C MET A 1 -35.91 0.31 -11.23
N PHE A 2 -35.27 -0.86 -11.16
CA PHE A 2 -33.82 -0.98 -10.94
C PHE A 2 -32.93 -0.80 -12.19
N HIS A 3 -33.50 -0.84 -13.40
CA HIS A 3 -32.73 -0.69 -14.65
C HIS A 3 -32.07 0.68 -14.83
N SER A 4 -32.51 1.73 -14.11
CA SER A 4 -31.87 3.05 -14.13
C SER A 4 -30.69 3.19 -13.16
N LEU A 5 -30.54 2.26 -12.21
CA LEU A 5 -29.43 2.27 -11.25
C LEU A 5 -28.20 1.51 -11.77
N PHE A 6 -28.40 0.60 -12.72
CA PHE A 6 -27.34 -0.20 -13.33
C PHE A 6 -27.42 -0.04 -14.85
N PRO A 7 -26.65 0.89 -15.44
CA PRO A 7 -26.63 1.06 -16.87
C PRO A 7 -26.25 -0.27 -17.55
N SER A 8 -27.10 -0.73 -18.46
CA SER A 8 -26.84 -1.96 -19.21
C SER A 8 -25.59 -1.76 -20.08
N PRO A 9 -24.63 -2.70 -20.09
CA PRO A 9 -23.33 -2.55 -20.75
C PRO A 9 -23.40 -2.26 -22.26
N GLU A 10 -24.56 -2.50 -22.88
CA GLU A 10 -24.78 -2.36 -24.32
C GLU A 10 -25.21 -0.95 -24.76
N ASN A 11 -25.71 -0.08 -23.88
CA ASN A 11 -26.46 1.11 -24.31
C ASN A 11 -25.75 2.47 -24.15
N SER A 12 -24.59 2.55 -23.49
CA SER A 12 -23.77 3.76 -23.47
C SER A 12 -22.34 3.44 -23.00
N PRO A 13 -21.29 3.86 -23.72
CA PRO A 13 -19.93 3.81 -23.16
C PRO A 13 -19.92 4.73 -21.94
N LEU A 14 -19.80 4.13 -20.75
CA LEU A 14 -19.67 4.91 -19.52
C LEU A 14 -18.42 5.79 -19.61
N PRO A 15 -18.44 6.99 -19.00
CA PRO A 15 -17.28 7.86 -19.02
C PRO A 15 -16.10 7.21 -18.28
N PRO A 16 -14.85 7.58 -18.66
CA PRO A 16 -13.68 7.16 -17.91
C PRO A 16 -13.73 7.73 -16.48
N PRO A 17 -13.15 7.03 -15.49
CA PRO A 17 -13.13 7.50 -14.12
C PRO A 17 -12.39 8.84 -14.00
N PRO A 18 -12.99 9.86 -13.38
CA PRO A 18 -12.32 11.12 -13.15
C PRO A 18 -11.03 10.97 -12.32
N ARG A 19 -9.96 11.62 -12.77
CA ARG A 19 -8.63 11.56 -12.11
C ARG A 19 -8.62 12.06 -10.66
N TRP A 20 -9.60 12.88 -10.28
CA TRP A 20 -9.72 13.42 -8.93
C TRP A 20 -10.32 12.44 -7.91
N ILE A 21 -10.96 11.34 -8.35
CA ILE A 21 -11.67 10.41 -7.47
C ILE A 21 -10.75 9.84 -6.38
N GLN A 22 -9.55 9.41 -6.74
CA GLN A 22 -8.60 8.87 -5.77
C GLN A 22 -8.20 9.92 -4.72
N GLY A 23 -7.92 11.15 -5.16
CA GLY A 23 -7.60 12.25 -4.25
C GLY A 23 -8.75 12.56 -3.30
N ALA A 24 -9.98 12.60 -3.82
CA ALA A 24 -11.19 12.80 -3.01
C ALA A 24 -11.38 11.68 -1.99
N LEU A 25 -11.22 10.40 -2.38
CA LEU A 25 -11.31 9.27 -1.45
C LEU A 25 -10.24 9.31 -0.37
N ILE A 26 -8.99 9.63 -0.72
CA ILE A 26 -7.91 9.81 0.26
C ILE A 26 -8.29 10.89 1.27
N LEU A 27 -8.75 12.06 0.79
CA LEU A 27 -9.14 13.17 1.66
C LEU A 27 -10.32 12.80 2.56
N LEU A 28 -11.36 12.16 2.03
CA LEU A 28 -12.53 11.74 2.80
C LEU A 28 -12.15 10.69 3.87
N CYS A 29 -11.38 9.68 3.50
CA CYS A 29 -10.89 8.66 4.42
C CYS A 29 -10.06 9.31 5.54
N CYS A 30 -9.09 10.17 5.20
CA CYS A 30 -8.24 10.89 6.15
C CYS A 30 -8.99 11.89 7.04
N ALA A 31 -9.97 12.61 6.48
CA ALA A 31 -10.79 13.57 7.21
C ALA A 31 -11.71 12.86 8.22
N SER A 32 -12.19 11.64 7.90
CA SER A 32 -13.06 10.88 8.80
C SER A 32 -12.42 10.62 10.18
N ILE A 33 -11.09 10.52 10.26
CA ILE A 33 -10.37 10.27 11.52
C ILE A 33 -10.40 11.48 12.46
N LEU A 34 -10.49 12.69 11.89
CA LEU A 34 -10.61 13.91 12.68
C LEU A 34 -11.96 13.99 13.40
N LEU A 35 -12.95 13.22 12.94
CA LEU A 35 -14.25 13.10 13.59
C LEU A 35 -14.14 12.27 14.89
N PRO A 36 -14.94 12.62 15.91
CA PRO A 36 -15.02 11.85 17.15
C PRO A 36 -15.50 10.42 16.86
N ALA A 37 -14.92 9.45 17.58
CA ALA A 37 -15.27 8.05 17.42
C ALA A 37 -16.76 7.81 17.72
N GLY A 38 -17.36 6.85 17.01
CA GLY A 38 -18.79 6.53 17.09
C GLY A 38 -19.55 6.90 15.82
N ILE A 39 -20.84 7.20 15.96
CA ILE A 39 -21.76 7.41 14.83
C ILE A 39 -21.30 8.58 13.94
N ILE A 40 -20.74 9.64 14.54
CA ILE A 40 -20.26 10.82 13.81
C ILE A 40 -19.10 10.46 12.86
N ARG A 41 -18.18 9.59 13.28
CA ARG A 41 -17.13 9.11 12.38
C ARG A 41 -17.69 8.19 11.29
N LEU A 42 -18.64 7.32 11.65
CA LEU A 42 -19.26 6.39 10.71
C LEU A 42 -20.11 7.10 9.65
N SER A 43 -20.65 8.30 9.94
CA SER A 43 -21.40 9.07 8.94
C SER A 43 -20.53 9.50 7.75
N ALA A 44 -19.20 9.58 7.90
CA ALA A 44 -18.28 9.77 6.78
C ALA A 44 -18.28 8.58 5.79
N GLY A 45 -18.80 7.43 6.18
CA GLY A 45 -18.98 6.28 5.30
C GLY A 45 -19.93 6.56 4.15
N ALA A 46 -20.97 7.39 4.35
CA ALA A 46 -21.91 7.73 3.28
C ALA A 46 -21.25 8.42 2.08
N PRO A 47 -20.48 9.52 2.23
CA PRO A 47 -19.76 10.12 1.10
C PRO A 47 -18.64 9.22 0.56
N ILE A 48 -17.93 8.46 1.40
CA ILE A 48 -16.86 7.54 0.94
C ILE A 48 -17.44 6.45 0.02
N LEU A 49 -18.47 5.75 0.49
CA LEU A 49 -19.14 4.70 -0.26
C LEU A 49 -19.89 5.27 -1.46
N GLY A 50 -20.46 6.48 -1.36
CA GLY A 50 -21.09 7.17 -2.48
C GLY A 50 -20.10 7.42 -3.63
N VAL A 51 -18.92 7.96 -3.34
CA VAL A 51 -17.86 8.17 -4.36
C VAL A 51 -17.35 6.84 -4.90
N TYR A 52 -17.19 5.84 -4.04
CA TYR A 52 -16.73 4.51 -4.45
C TYR A 52 -17.73 3.79 -5.36
N PHE A 53 -19.02 3.80 -5.02
CA PHE A 53 -20.08 3.20 -5.84
C PHE A 53 -20.33 4.00 -7.13
N TYR A 54 -20.18 5.32 -7.10
CA TYR A 54 -20.16 6.13 -8.31
C TYR A 54 -19.07 5.64 -9.27
N MET A 55 -17.86 5.44 -8.78
CA MET A 55 -16.78 4.89 -9.60
C MET A 55 -17.13 3.49 -10.14
N LEU A 56 -17.68 2.59 -9.32
CA LEU A 56 -17.97 1.22 -9.73
C LEU A 56 -19.11 1.10 -10.77
N PHE A 57 -20.17 1.91 -10.65
CA PHE A 57 -21.38 1.73 -11.45
C PHE A 57 -21.56 2.78 -12.54
N TRP A 58 -20.93 3.95 -12.42
CA TRP A 58 -21.08 5.08 -13.36
C TRP A 58 -19.80 5.40 -14.14
N THR A 59 -18.73 4.62 -13.98
CA THR A 59 -17.51 4.78 -14.79
C THR A 59 -17.08 3.44 -15.38
N ALA A 60 -16.60 3.44 -16.62
CA ALA A 60 -15.97 2.26 -17.19
C ALA A 60 -14.88 2.65 -18.16
N GLU A 61 -13.72 2.03 -17.99
CA GLU A 61 -12.61 2.16 -18.92
C GLU A 61 -11.79 0.86 -18.82
N GLN A 62 -11.56 0.20 -19.95
CA GLN A 62 -10.76 -1.02 -20.03
C GLN A 62 -9.26 -0.70 -20.20
N SER A 63 -8.77 0.30 -19.46
CA SER A 63 -7.36 0.64 -19.45
C SER A 63 -6.67 0.09 -18.21
N ARG A 64 -5.35 -0.15 -18.32
CA ARG A 64 -4.52 -0.51 -17.18
C ARG A 64 -4.60 0.52 -16.06
N ASP A 65 -4.69 1.81 -16.42
CA ASP A 65 -4.73 2.90 -15.46
C ASP A 65 -6.05 2.91 -14.69
N ALA A 66 -7.17 2.68 -15.37
CA ALA A 66 -8.48 2.53 -14.72
C ALA A 66 -8.52 1.30 -13.78
N TYR A 67 -7.91 0.18 -14.18
CA TYR A 67 -7.77 -0.99 -13.30
C TYR A 67 -6.95 -0.66 -12.04
N LEU A 68 -5.78 -0.03 -12.20
CA LEU A 68 -4.93 0.36 -11.07
C LEU A 68 -5.61 1.37 -10.14
N LEU A 69 -6.34 2.33 -10.72
CA LEU A 69 -7.15 3.29 -9.98
C LEU A 69 -8.24 2.59 -9.17
N GLY A 70 -8.96 1.64 -9.78
CA GLY A 70 -9.99 0.84 -9.12
C GLY A 70 -9.41 0.07 -7.93
N VAL A 71 -8.31 -0.66 -8.14
CA VAL A 71 -7.60 -1.40 -7.07
C VAL A 71 -7.16 -0.47 -5.95
N ALA A 72 -6.56 0.69 -6.26
CA ALA A 72 -6.13 1.66 -5.27
C ALA A 72 -7.31 2.20 -4.44
N CYS A 73 -8.43 2.52 -5.08
CA CYS A 73 -9.64 3.01 -4.40
C CYS A 73 -10.26 1.93 -3.51
N THR A 74 -10.33 0.67 -3.98
CA THR A 74 -10.81 -0.45 -3.18
C THR A 74 -9.93 -0.69 -1.95
N ILE A 75 -8.59 -0.65 -2.10
CA ILE A 75 -7.66 -0.76 -0.97
C ILE A 75 -7.92 0.36 0.06
N LEU A 76 -8.13 1.60 -0.39
CA LEU A 76 -8.42 2.73 0.50
C LEU A 76 -9.73 2.53 1.28
N VAL A 77 -10.80 2.07 0.60
CA VAL A 77 -12.09 1.82 1.24
C VAL A 77 -12.01 0.66 2.23
N TYR A 78 -11.35 -0.44 1.87
CA TYR A 78 -11.16 -1.58 2.77
C TYR A 78 -10.31 -1.22 3.98
N ARG A 79 -9.26 -0.42 3.78
CA ARG A 79 -8.44 0.08 4.88
C ARG A 79 -9.26 0.99 5.81
N TRP A 80 -10.16 1.81 5.25
CA TRP A 80 -11.08 2.62 6.03
C TRP A 80 -12.05 1.74 6.83
N ILE A 81 -12.68 0.75 6.21
CA ILE A 81 -13.59 -0.20 6.88
C ILE A 81 -12.86 -0.89 8.04
N ASP A 82 -11.68 -1.45 7.79
CA ASP A 82 -10.87 -2.12 8.80
C ASP A 82 -10.55 -1.21 10.00
N LEU A 83 -9.98 -0.03 9.74
CA LEU A 83 -9.49 0.85 10.80
C LEU A 83 -10.57 1.71 11.48
N VAL A 84 -11.72 1.95 10.84
CA VAL A 84 -12.75 2.89 11.32
C VAL A 84 -14.07 2.20 11.66
N VAL A 85 -14.48 1.20 10.88
CA VAL A 85 -15.76 0.50 11.08
C VAL A 85 -15.58 -0.69 12.01
N ILE A 86 -14.58 -1.53 11.74
CA ILE A 86 -14.32 -2.74 12.51
C ILE A 86 -13.57 -2.40 13.80
N HIS A 87 -12.49 -1.63 13.69
CA HIS A 87 -11.64 -1.27 14.82
C HIS A 87 -11.87 0.15 15.33
N ARG A 88 -11.50 0.38 16.59
CA ARG A 88 -11.36 1.72 17.18
C ARG A 88 -9.88 2.04 17.26
N PRO A 89 -9.35 2.88 16.37
CA PRO A 89 -7.91 2.95 16.18
C PRO A 89 -7.21 3.45 17.45
N GLU A 90 -7.83 4.37 18.19
CA GLU A 90 -7.26 4.93 19.43
C GLU A 90 -7.19 3.93 20.60
N ARG A 91 -7.96 2.84 20.54
CA ARG A 91 -8.01 1.81 21.59
C ARG A 91 -7.26 0.56 21.19
N ASP A 92 -7.45 0.12 19.95
CA ASP A 92 -7.05 -1.20 19.49
C ASP A 92 -5.62 -1.23 18.94
N PHE A 93 -5.06 -0.07 18.58
CA PHE A 93 -3.69 0.04 18.11
C PHE A 93 -2.86 0.96 19.00
N TRP A 94 -1.62 0.57 19.24
CA TRP A 94 -0.60 1.39 19.89
C TRP A 94 0.75 1.09 19.27
N LYS A 95 1.64 2.09 19.29
CA LYS A 95 3.02 1.89 18.89
C LYS A 95 3.77 1.19 20.02
N VAL A 96 4.64 0.25 19.65
CA VAL A 96 5.52 -0.45 20.57
C VAL A 96 6.91 0.12 20.37
N ASP A 97 7.40 0.84 21.38
CA ASP A 97 8.77 1.34 21.41
C ASP A 97 9.57 0.60 22.49
N VAL A 98 10.90 0.72 22.48
CA VAL A 98 11.78 0.09 23.47
C VAL A 98 12.54 1.18 24.21
N ASP A 99 12.35 1.23 25.53
CA ASP A 99 13.05 2.18 26.39
C ASP A 99 14.56 1.88 26.46
N GLU A 100 15.36 2.82 26.98
CA GLU A 100 16.82 2.63 27.17
C GLU A 100 17.15 1.40 28.05
N SER A 101 16.20 1.02 28.92
CA SER A 101 16.27 -0.18 29.78
C SER A 101 15.81 -1.47 29.09
N GLY A 102 15.47 -1.44 27.78
CA GLY A 102 14.99 -2.60 27.03
C GLY A 102 13.51 -2.95 27.27
N LYS A 103 12.76 -2.12 28.02
CA LYS A 103 11.35 -2.36 28.34
C LYS A 103 10.46 -1.85 27.21
N LYS A 104 9.48 -2.65 26.79
CA LYS A 104 8.48 -2.25 25.79
C LYS A 104 7.59 -1.14 26.37
N LEU A 105 7.55 0.00 25.70
CA LEU A 105 6.67 1.13 26.00
C LEU A 105 5.49 1.14 25.03
N GLU A 106 4.29 1.29 25.59
CA GLU A 106 3.05 1.37 24.81
C GLU A 106 2.70 2.84 24.55
N MET A 107 2.93 3.29 23.32
CA MET A 107 2.60 4.65 22.90
C MET A 107 1.20 4.69 22.27
N LYS A 108 0.22 5.07 23.11
CA LYS A 108 -1.19 5.26 22.68
C LYS A 108 -1.36 6.50 21.81
N ALA A 109 -2.52 6.59 21.17
CA ALA A 109 -2.86 7.74 20.32
C ALA A 109 -2.80 9.07 21.14
N PRO A 110 -2.12 10.10 20.63
CA PRO A 110 -2.02 11.39 21.31
C PRO A 110 -3.37 12.12 21.31
N SER A 111 -3.61 12.94 22.35
CA SER A 111 -4.86 13.71 22.52
C SER A 111 -4.99 14.91 21.58
N SER A 112 -3.88 15.46 21.09
CA SER A 112 -3.87 16.57 20.12
C SER A 112 -4.40 16.14 18.75
N ARG A 113 -5.20 17.00 18.09
CA ARG A 113 -5.76 16.73 16.74
C ARG A 113 -4.68 16.49 15.69
N SER A 114 -3.62 17.31 15.67
CA SER A 114 -2.51 17.16 14.71
C SER A 114 -1.66 15.93 15.01
N GLY A 115 -1.40 15.66 16.29
CA GLY A 115 -0.71 14.45 16.72
C GLY A 115 -1.49 13.19 16.34
N LYS A 116 -2.81 13.21 16.53
CA LYS A 116 -3.70 12.10 16.20
C LYS A 116 -3.74 11.84 14.70
N PHE A 117 -3.80 12.91 13.90
CA PHE A 117 -3.69 12.81 12.45
C PHE A 117 -2.36 12.19 12.03
N LYS A 118 -1.22 12.67 12.55
CA LYS A 118 0.11 12.11 12.25
C LYS A 118 0.22 10.64 12.69
N TRP A 119 -0.29 10.31 13.87
CA TRP A 119 -0.31 8.95 14.40
C TRP A 119 -1.13 8.01 13.52
N PHE A 120 -2.32 8.44 13.13
CA PHE A 120 -3.17 7.66 12.24
C PHE A 120 -2.59 7.56 10.84
N PHE A 121 -2.01 8.63 10.31
CA PHE A 121 -1.33 8.59 9.02
C PHE A 121 -0.20 7.56 9.02
N ASN A 122 0.56 7.43 10.11
CA ASN A 122 1.55 6.38 10.28
C ASN A 122 0.91 4.98 10.31
N LEU A 123 -0.20 4.80 11.04
CA LEU A 123 -0.93 3.53 11.09
C LEU A 123 -1.48 3.14 9.70
N TRP A 124 -2.02 4.12 8.97
CA TRP A 124 -2.60 3.94 7.65
C TRP A 124 -1.57 3.47 6.62
N ASN A 125 -0.39 4.11 6.63
CA ASN A 125 0.69 3.81 5.68
C ASN A 125 1.54 2.59 6.10
N THR A 126 1.40 2.10 7.33
CA THR A 126 2.05 0.87 7.77
C THR A 126 1.38 -0.34 7.10
N GLN A 127 2.05 -0.95 6.12
CA GLN A 127 1.52 -2.13 5.41
C GLN A 127 1.52 -3.43 6.25
N ARG A 128 2.45 -3.58 7.19
CA ARG A 128 2.67 -4.84 7.93
C ARG A 128 2.58 -4.71 9.45
N GLY A 129 1.99 -3.64 9.95
CA GLY A 129 1.92 -3.39 11.39
C GLY A 129 3.28 -3.14 12.06
N VAL A 130 4.38 -2.90 11.34
CA VAL A 130 5.70 -2.85 11.97
C VAL A 130 5.85 -1.65 12.91
N GLY A 131 6.34 -1.90 14.13
CA GLY A 131 6.38 -0.91 15.22
C GLY A 131 5.04 -0.70 15.92
N TRP A 132 4.04 -1.54 15.61
CA TRP A 132 2.72 -1.52 16.23
C TRP A 132 2.44 -2.86 16.93
N ASN A 133 1.47 -2.86 17.83
CA ASN A 133 0.99 -4.05 18.52
C ASN A 133 0.53 -5.20 17.60
N ILE A 134 0.14 -4.88 16.36
CA ILE A 134 -0.28 -5.83 15.33
C ILE A 134 0.87 -6.35 14.46
N GLN A 135 2.12 -6.08 14.82
CA GLN A 135 3.27 -6.60 14.10
C GLN A 135 3.30 -8.14 14.18
N PRO A 136 3.28 -8.86 13.05
CA PRO A 136 3.50 -10.30 13.04
C PRO A 136 4.89 -10.69 13.57
N ASP A 137 4.95 -11.78 14.33
CA ASP A 137 6.20 -12.29 14.92
C ASP A 137 7.22 -12.75 13.87
N CYS A 138 6.79 -13.00 12.63
CA CYS A 138 7.64 -13.46 11.52
C CYS A 138 8.36 -12.34 10.78
N ILE A 139 8.25 -11.08 11.22
CA ILE A 139 8.91 -9.94 10.56
C ILE A 139 10.34 -9.79 11.08
N PRO A 140 11.32 -9.53 10.19
CA PRO A 140 12.69 -9.23 10.60
C PRO A 140 12.71 -8.09 11.62
N GLN A 141 13.50 -8.26 12.68
CA GLN A 141 13.65 -7.23 13.69
C GLN A 141 14.21 -5.94 13.08
N ALA A 142 13.70 -4.81 13.57
CA ALA A 142 14.21 -3.49 13.23
C ALA A 142 15.68 -3.35 13.64
N LEU A 143 16.40 -2.48 12.94
CA LEU A 143 17.78 -2.16 13.32
C LEU A 143 17.81 -1.48 14.69
N PRO A 144 18.84 -1.69 15.54
CA PRO A 144 18.93 -1.04 16.83
C PRO A 144 18.84 0.50 16.73
N PRO A 145 18.23 1.19 17.71
CA PRO A 145 18.09 2.66 17.70
C PRO A 145 19.43 3.41 17.59
N THR A 146 20.52 2.79 18.07
CA THR A 146 21.88 3.34 18.05
C THR A 146 22.58 3.22 16.69
N HIS A 147 21.93 2.64 15.68
CA HIS A 147 22.57 2.40 14.39
C HIS A 147 22.81 3.72 13.64
N PRO A 148 24.07 4.03 13.24
CA PRO A 148 24.37 5.26 12.55
C PRO A 148 23.70 5.32 11.17
N PRO A 149 23.26 6.52 10.72
CA PRO A 149 22.50 6.66 9.47
C PRO A 149 23.35 6.43 8.22
N SER A 150 24.65 6.76 8.25
CA SER A 150 25.55 6.63 7.08
C SER A 150 25.65 5.20 6.50
N PRO A 151 25.99 4.16 7.28
CA PRO A 151 26.05 2.79 6.77
C PRO A 151 24.67 2.25 6.35
N PHE A 152 23.60 2.68 7.03
CA PHE A 152 22.24 2.36 6.63
C PHE A 152 21.95 2.93 5.24
N LEU A 153 22.14 4.23 5.04
CA LEU A 153 21.90 4.90 3.76
C LEU A 153 22.71 4.29 2.61
N LYS A 154 23.99 3.98 2.83
CA LYS A 154 24.83 3.33 1.82
C LYS A 154 24.29 1.95 1.43
N THR A 155 23.82 1.19 2.43
CA THR A 155 23.26 -0.15 2.20
C THR A 155 21.91 -0.07 1.50
N THR A 156 21.01 0.79 1.97
CA THR A 156 19.68 1.01 1.41
C THR A 156 19.76 1.54 -0.03
N LEU A 157 20.70 2.44 -0.33
CA LEU A 157 20.91 2.95 -1.69
C LEU A 157 21.40 1.85 -2.64
N ARG A 158 22.33 0.99 -2.21
CA ARG A 158 22.76 -0.18 -3.01
C ARG A 158 21.59 -1.14 -3.24
N GLN A 159 20.75 -1.35 -2.24
CA GLN A 159 19.56 -2.19 -2.37
C GLN A 159 18.55 -1.58 -3.36
N ALA A 160 18.33 -0.27 -3.29
CA ALA A 160 17.48 0.45 -4.23
C ALA A 160 18.00 0.32 -5.66
N LEU A 161 19.31 0.52 -5.87
CA LEU A 161 19.93 0.38 -7.19
C LEU A 161 19.79 -1.04 -7.74
N ARG A 162 20.07 -2.06 -6.93
CA ARG A 162 19.87 -3.47 -7.33
C ARG A 162 18.41 -3.75 -7.67
N ALA A 163 17.48 -3.31 -6.82
CA ALA A 163 16.05 -3.50 -7.04
C ALA A 163 15.59 -2.81 -8.33
N TYR A 164 16.09 -1.60 -8.60
CA TYR A 164 15.82 -0.89 -9.85
C TYR A 164 16.31 -1.67 -11.08
N LEU A 165 17.54 -2.17 -11.07
CA LEU A 165 18.09 -2.94 -12.20
C LEU A 165 17.26 -4.20 -12.49
N PHE A 166 16.85 -4.93 -11.46
CA PHE A 166 15.98 -6.11 -11.65
C PHE A 166 14.55 -5.73 -12.08
N PHE A 167 14.02 -4.63 -11.56
CA PHE A 167 12.72 -4.11 -12.00
C PHE A 167 12.74 -3.71 -13.48
N ASP A 168 13.81 -3.03 -13.91
CA ASP A 168 14.00 -2.63 -15.31
C ASP A 168 14.20 -3.86 -16.20
N LEU A 169 15.08 -4.79 -15.80
CA LEU A 169 15.30 -6.05 -16.53
C LEU A 169 14.00 -6.84 -16.73
N THR A 170 13.24 -7.08 -15.66
CA THR A 170 11.96 -7.81 -15.74
C THR A 170 10.92 -7.05 -16.56
N SER A 171 10.91 -5.71 -16.49
CA SER A 171 10.03 -4.89 -17.34
C SER A 171 10.40 -4.96 -18.82
N ASN A 172 11.70 -4.95 -19.14
CA ASN A 172 12.19 -5.10 -20.50
C ASN A 172 11.91 -6.49 -21.06
N ILE A 173 12.06 -7.55 -20.25
CA ILE A 173 11.67 -8.92 -20.64
C ILE A 173 10.18 -8.96 -20.98
N LEU A 174 9.30 -8.47 -20.10
CA LEU A 174 7.85 -8.48 -20.34
C LEU A 174 7.46 -7.64 -21.57
N LYS A 175 8.10 -6.48 -21.76
CA LYS A 175 7.88 -5.63 -22.93
C LYS A 175 8.31 -6.32 -24.22
N HIS A 176 9.48 -6.95 -24.21
CA HIS A 176 9.99 -7.70 -25.35
C HIS A 176 9.09 -8.90 -25.66
N THR A 177 8.71 -9.70 -24.67
CA THR A 177 7.78 -10.83 -24.86
C THR A 177 6.44 -10.36 -25.42
N SER A 178 5.93 -9.21 -24.94
CA SER A 178 4.69 -8.63 -25.49
C SER A 178 4.85 -8.20 -26.95
N SER A 179 6.03 -7.71 -27.35
CA SER A 179 6.31 -7.31 -28.74
C SER A 179 6.44 -8.48 -29.72
N LEU A 180 6.69 -9.69 -29.23
CA LEU A 180 6.73 -10.90 -30.07
C LEU A 180 5.33 -11.31 -30.55
N PHE A 181 4.26 -10.79 -29.92
CA PHE A 181 2.89 -11.07 -30.30
C PHE A 181 2.29 -9.84 -31.02
N PRO A 182 1.88 -9.96 -32.29
CA PRO A 182 1.32 -8.85 -33.06
C PRO A 182 0.02 -8.26 -32.48
N HIS A 183 -0.70 -9.07 -31.72
CA HIS A 183 -1.96 -8.71 -31.07
C HIS A 183 -1.91 -9.09 -29.59
N PRO A 184 -2.62 -8.37 -28.71
CA PRO A 184 -2.69 -8.72 -27.29
C PRO A 184 -3.38 -10.08 -27.13
N ILE A 185 -2.57 -11.13 -26.91
CA ILE A 185 -3.07 -12.48 -26.65
C ILE A 185 -3.37 -12.58 -25.14
N PRO A 186 -4.58 -12.99 -24.73
CA PRO A 186 -4.88 -13.27 -23.34
C PRO A 186 -3.89 -14.30 -22.77
N ILE A 187 -3.41 -14.10 -21.54
CA ILE A 187 -2.42 -14.98 -20.91
C ILE A 187 -2.85 -16.45 -20.93
N PHE A 188 -4.14 -16.72 -20.74
CA PHE A 188 -4.70 -18.08 -20.70
C PHE A 188 -4.65 -18.81 -22.05
N ASN A 189 -4.45 -18.10 -23.16
CA ASN A 189 -4.31 -18.69 -24.48
C ASN A 189 -2.86 -19.06 -24.84
N LEU A 190 -1.89 -18.70 -23.98
CA LEU A 190 -0.49 -19.06 -24.19
C LEU A 190 -0.22 -20.50 -23.73
N PRO A 191 0.83 -21.18 -24.23
CA PRO A 191 1.24 -22.47 -23.69
C PRO A 191 1.50 -22.39 -22.18
N PHE A 192 1.07 -23.40 -21.43
CA PHE A 192 1.18 -23.41 -19.96
C PHE A 192 2.60 -23.07 -19.42
N PRO A 193 3.71 -23.61 -19.99
CA PRO A 193 5.05 -23.23 -19.54
C PRO A 193 5.34 -21.72 -19.68
N VAL A 194 4.84 -21.09 -20.73
CA VAL A 194 5.00 -19.65 -20.96
C VAL A 194 4.18 -18.86 -19.94
N GLN A 195 2.95 -19.29 -19.64
CA GLN A 195 2.12 -18.68 -18.60
C GLN A 195 2.82 -18.68 -17.24
N VAL A 196 3.38 -19.83 -16.85
CA VAL A 196 4.11 -19.98 -15.59
C VAL A 196 5.34 -19.07 -15.56
N CYS A 197 6.14 -19.04 -16.62
CA CYS A 197 7.30 -18.15 -16.72
C CYS A 197 6.91 -16.67 -16.62
N LEU A 198 5.88 -16.24 -17.34
CA LEU A 198 5.39 -14.85 -17.29
C LEU A 198 4.84 -14.47 -15.91
N ALA A 199 4.15 -15.39 -15.25
CA ALA A 199 3.66 -15.19 -13.89
C ALA A 199 4.83 -14.98 -12.92
N TRP A 200 5.87 -15.81 -12.99
CA TRP A 200 7.08 -15.65 -12.17
C TRP A 200 7.82 -14.35 -12.45
N ILE A 201 8.03 -13.98 -13.73
CA ILE A 201 8.67 -12.71 -14.09
C ILE A 201 7.87 -11.53 -13.54
N THR A 202 6.54 -11.58 -13.63
CA THR A 202 5.64 -10.55 -13.09
C THR A 202 5.72 -10.47 -11.56
N ALA A 203 5.77 -11.61 -10.87
CA ALA A 203 5.95 -11.67 -9.42
C ALA A 203 7.32 -11.07 -9.00
N PHE A 204 8.40 -11.42 -9.71
CA PHE A 204 9.72 -10.83 -9.48
C PHE A 204 9.73 -9.33 -9.74
N LYS A 205 9.07 -8.86 -10.80
CA LYS A 205 8.91 -7.43 -11.08
C LYS A 205 8.21 -6.73 -9.91
N LEU A 206 7.11 -7.30 -9.41
CA LEU A 206 6.36 -6.72 -8.30
C LEU A 206 7.21 -6.67 -7.02
N TYR A 207 7.91 -7.76 -6.69
CA TYR A 207 8.82 -7.81 -5.54
C TYR A 207 9.88 -6.71 -5.60
N HIS A 208 10.56 -6.57 -6.74
CA HIS A 208 11.59 -5.55 -6.91
C HIS A 208 11.03 -4.13 -6.94
N ASN A 209 9.84 -3.93 -7.52
CA ASN A 209 9.15 -2.64 -7.49
C ASN A 209 8.85 -2.19 -6.06
N ILE A 210 8.26 -3.06 -5.24
CA ILE A 210 7.96 -2.78 -3.83
C ILE A 210 9.26 -2.47 -3.07
N LYS A 211 10.29 -3.30 -3.26
CA LYS A 211 11.59 -3.12 -2.60
C LYS A 211 12.25 -1.79 -3.00
N PHE A 212 12.20 -1.44 -4.29
CA PHE A 212 12.76 -0.19 -4.81
C PHE A 212 12.07 1.03 -4.20
N LEU A 213 10.74 1.10 -4.25
CA LEU A 213 9.97 2.20 -3.69
C LEU A 213 10.17 2.32 -2.17
N TYR A 214 10.20 1.20 -1.47
CA TYR A 214 10.48 1.14 -0.03
C TYR A 214 11.86 1.69 0.31
N SER A 215 12.92 1.21 -0.38
CA SER A 215 14.28 1.67 -0.14
C SER A 215 14.48 3.14 -0.52
N LEU A 216 13.82 3.64 -1.57
CA LEU A 216 13.84 5.07 -1.90
C LEU A 216 13.17 5.92 -0.82
N GLY A 217 11.99 5.52 -0.34
CA GLY A 217 11.29 6.19 0.75
C GLY A 217 12.12 6.22 2.03
N ALA A 218 12.73 5.10 2.39
CA ALA A 218 13.65 5.00 3.53
C ALA A 218 14.86 5.92 3.37
N CYS A 219 15.54 5.89 2.22
CA CYS A 219 16.67 6.79 1.95
C CYS A 219 16.26 8.26 2.06
N PHE A 220 15.18 8.66 1.38
CA PHE A 220 14.73 10.05 1.36
C PHE A 220 14.37 10.57 2.76
N THR A 221 13.60 9.79 3.51
CA THR A 221 13.12 10.22 4.83
C THR A 221 14.21 10.20 5.91
N VAL A 222 15.18 9.29 5.82
CA VAL A 222 16.36 9.30 6.71
C VAL A 222 17.33 10.41 6.35
N LEU A 223 17.52 10.70 5.05
CA LEU A 223 18.35 11.83 4.60
C LEU A 223 17.79 13.18 5.05
N THR A 224 16.47 13.33 5.04
CA THR A 224 15.78 14.55 5.48
C THR A 224 15.59 14.63 7.00
N GLY A 225 15.99 13.60 7.75
CA GLY A 225 15.85 13.55 9.21
C GLY A 225 14.41 13.43 9.71
N ILE A 226 13.46 13.05 8.86
CA ILE A 226 12.06 12.85 9.24
C ILE A 226 11.90 11.56 10.06
N TYR A 227 12.65 10.52 9.67
CA TYR A 227 12.65 9.20 10.30
C TYR A 227 14.07 8.74 10.60
N THR A 228 14.19 7.83 11.56
CA THR A 228 15.43 7.15 11.90
C THR A 228 15.57 5.84 11.13
N PRO A 229 16.77 5.27 10.99
CA PRO A 229 16.96 3.93 10.40
C PRO A 229 16.12 2.83 11.06
N HIS A 230 15.84 2.96 12.36
CA HIS A 230 15.01 2.03 13.13
C HIS A 230 13.56 1.99 12.62
N ASP A 231 13.03 3.13 12.16
CA ASP A 231 11.65 3.24 11.65
C ASP A 231 11.43 2.53 10.30
N TRP A 232 12.52 2.11 9.63
CA TRP A 232 12.51 1.46 8.32
C TRP A 232 13.05 0.01 8.38
N PRO A 233 12.32 -0.90 9.04
CA PRO A 233 12.67 -2.32 9.13
C PRO A 233 12.70 -2.96 7.72
N PRO A 234 13.41 -4.08 7.51
CA PRO A 234 13.37 -4.77 6.23
C PRO A 234 11.94 -5.22 5.88
N ILE A 235 11.40 -4.77 4.74
CA ILE A 235 10.04 -5.14 4.29
C ILE A 235 9.93 -6.63 3.93
N PHE A 236 11.04 -7.25 3.51
CA PHE A 236 11.12 -8.67 3.21
C PHE A 236 12.19 -9.31 4.09
N GLY A 237 11.93 -10.53 4.54
CA GLY A 237 12.91 -11.39 5.18
C GLY A 237 13.98 -11.90 4.21
N SER A 238 14.89 -12.70 4.75
CA SER A 238 15.88 -13.41 3.95
C SER A 238 15.25 -14.64 3.31
N PHE A 239 15.15 -14.67 1.98
CA PHE A 239 14.70 -15.87 1.26
C PHE A 239 15.49 -17.14 1.61
N ARG A 240 16.75 -17.03 2.06
CA ARG A 240 17.54 -18.21 2.44
C ARG A 240 17.18 -18.76 3.81
N ARG A 241 16.71 -17.91 4.72
CA ARG A 241 16.45 -18.28 6.12
C ARG A 241 14.95 -18.46 6.39
N ASP A 242 14.13 -17.61 5.79
CA ASP A 242 12.73 -17.42 6.17
C ASP A 242 11.74 -17.97 5.12
N ALA A 243 12.22 -18.54 4.01
CA ALA A 243 11.34 -19.06 2.96
C ALA A 243 10.72 -20.42 3.28
N TRP A 244 11.25 -21.14 4.28
CA TRP A 244 10.89 -22.52 4.60
C TRP A 244 10.41 -22.73 6.05
N SER A 245 10.15 -21.63 6.76
CA SER A 245 9.64 -21.64 8.14
C SER A 245 8.12 -21.53 8.18
#